data_AF-A0A4Y6HS27-F1
#
_entry.id   AF-A0A4Y6HS27-F1
#
_cell.length_a   1.000
_cell.length_b   1.000
_cell.length_c   1.000
_cell.angle_alpha   90.00
_cell.angle_beta   90.00
_cell.angle_gamma   90.00
#
_symmetry.space_group_name_H-M   'P 1'
#
loop_
_entity.id
_entity.type
_entity.pdbx_description
1 polymer ?
#
loop_
_entity_poly.entity_id
_entity_poly.type
_entity_poly.pdbx_seq_one_letter_code
_entity_poly.pdbx_strand_id
1 'polypeptide(L)'
;NRLMEELDNIANTTSFNGKQLLSGNFTNQEFQIGASSNQTVKATIGATQSSNIGLTRFETGGRISSRGEVQFTFKNYNAIDDFPFQ
;
A
#
# COMPACT_ATOMS: atom_id res chain seq x y z
N ASN A 1 23.04 3.68 -1.27
CA ASN A 1 21.65 3.21 -1.49
C ASN A 1 21.57 1.74 -1.91
N ARG A 2 22.48 0.87 -1.44
CA ARG A 2 22.51 -0.55 -1.88
C ARG A 2 21.31 -1.37 -1.40
N LEU A 3 20.75 -1.05 -0.23
CA LEU A 3 19.63 -1.81 0.33
C LEU A 3 18.31 -1.58 -0.44
N MET A 4 18.06 -0.36 -0.94
CA MET A 4 16.87 -0.08 -1.75
C MET A 4 16.99 -0.70 -3.14
N GLU A 5 18.19 -0.67 -3.72
CA GLU A 5 18.47 -1.33 -4.99
C GLU A 5 18.29 -2.85 -4.89
N GLU A 6 18.75 -3.48 -3.80
CA GLU A 6 18.49 -4.90 -3.55
C GLU A 6 16.99 -5.20 -3.37
N LEU A 7 16.25 -4.31 -2.71
CA LEU A 7 14.80 -4.47 -2.56
C LEU A 7 14.08 -4.41 -3.92
N ASP A 8 14.48 -3.48 -4.79
CA ASP A 8 13.95 -3.40 -6.16
C ASP A 8 14.38 -4.60 -7.02
N ASN A 9 15.60 -5.11 -6.83
CA ASN A 9 16.05 -6.33 -7.48
C ASN A 9 15.18 -7.53 -7.06
N ILE A 10 14.89 -7.70 -5.77
CA ILE A 10 13.98 -8.76 -5.29
C ILE A 10 12.59 -8.60 -5.91
N ALA A 11 12.03 -7.39 -5.90
CA ALA A 11 10.71 -7.12 -6.48
C ALA A 11 10.63 -7.45 -7.99
N ASN A 12 11.71 -7.19 -8.73
CA ASN A 12 11.78 -7.41 -10.18
C ASN A 12 12.28 -8.79 -10.60
N THR A 13 12.96 -9.55 -9.74
CA THR A 13 13.50 -10.88 -10.10
C THR A 13 12.66 -12.03 -9.57
N THR A 14 11.86 -11.80 -8.52
CA THR A 14 11.00 -12.85 -7.95
C THR A 14 9.91 -13.25 -8.93
N SER A 15 10.05 -14.45 -9.49
CA SER A 15 9.15 -14.98 -10.50
C SER A 15 8.91 -16.47 -10.31
N PHE A 16 7.75 -16.94 -10.77
CA PHE A 16 7.40 -18.34 -10.83
C PHE A 16 6.94 -18.68 -12.25
N ASN A 17 7.59 -19.65 -12.87
CA ASN A 17 7.29 -20.10 -14.23
C ASN A 17 7.16 -18.94 -15.25
N GLY A 18 8.10 -17.99 -15.19
CA GLY A 18 8.13 -16.80 -16.06
C GLY A 18 7.14 -15.69 -15.70
N LYS A 19 6.29 -15.87 -14.69
CA LYS A 19 5.39 -14.83 -14.18
C LYS A 19 6.04 -14.11 -13.01
N GLN A 20 6.17 -12.80 -13.11
CA GLN A 20 6.64 -11.98 -12.00
C GLN A 20 5.57 -11.89 -10.91
N LEU A 21 6.00 -12.04 -9.65
CA LEU A 21 5.08 -12.11 -8.51
C LEU A 21 4.97 -10.77 -7.78
N LEU A 22 6.10 -10.07 -7.59
CA LEU A 22 6.22 -8.92 -6.69
C LEU A 22 6.22 -7.56 -7.40
N SER A 23 6.22 -7.55 -8.73
CA SER A 23 6.23 -6.30 -9.53
C SER A 23 4.88 -5.62 -9.63
N GLY A 24 3.82 -6.18 -9.02
CA GLY A 24 2.45 -5.67 -9.11
C GLY A 24 1.68 -6.11 -10.36
N ASN A 25 2.31 -6.84 -11.27
CA ASN A 25 1.66 -7.41 -12.45
C ASN A 25 0.88 -8.71 -12.14
N PHE A 26 1.03 -9.26 -10.94
CA PHE A 26 0.36 -10.49 -10.52
C PHE A 26 -1.03 -10.17 -9.94
N THR A 27 -1.96 -9.74 -10.79
CA THR A 27 -3.30 -9.31 -10.37
C THR A 27 -4.38 -10.23 -10.90
N ASN A 28 -5.36 -10.58 -10.05
CA ASN A 28 -6.52 -11.38 -10.41
C ASN A 28 -6.16 -12.73 -11.05
N GLN A 29 -5.05 -13.33 -10.59
CA GLN A 29 -4.62 -14.63 -11.09
C GLN A 29 -5.51 -15.73 -10.52
N GLU A 30 -6.12 -16.51 -11.40
CA GLU A 30 -7.04 -17.58 -11.04
C GLU A 30 -6.34 -18.94 -11.03
N PHE A 31 -6.56 -19.70 -9.95
CA PHE A 31 -6.06 -21.05 -9.77
C PHE A 31 -7.24 -21.99 -9.62
N GLN A 32 -7.45 -22.87 -10.60
CA GLN A 32 -8.47 -23.91 -10.53
C GLN A 32 -8.08 -24.94 -9.45
N ILE A 33 -8.95 -25.12 -8.46
CA ILE A 33 -8.68 -26.00 -7.30
C ILE A 33 -9.62 -27.20 -7.20
N GLY A 34 -10.57 -27.35 -8.12
CA GLY A 34 -11.48 -28.50 -8.12
C GLY A 34 -11.90 -28.97 -9.51
N ALA A 35 -12.76 -29.99 -9.54
CA ALA A 35 -13.12 -30.69 -10.77
C ALA A 35 -14.19 -29.97 -11.61
N SER A 36 -15.00 -29.11 -10.97
CA SER A 36 -16.08 -28.37 -11.64
C SER A 36 -15.60 -27.03 -12.18
N SER A 37 -16.15 -26.59 -13.31
CA SER A 37 -15.88 -25.26 -13.87
C SER A 37 -16.14 -24.14 -12.85
N ASN A 38 -15.28 -23.12 -12.85
CA ASN A 38 -15.34 -21.94 -11.97
C ASN A 38 -15.01 -22.19 -10.49
N GLN A 39 -14.50 -23.37 -10.12
CA GLN A 39 -13.96 -23.60 -8.78
C GLN A 39 -12.51 -23.11 -8.70
N THR A 40 -12.34 -21.79 -8.63
CA THR A 40 -11.03 -21.13 -8.62
C THR A 40 -10.77 -20.34 -7.35
N VAL A 41 -9.48 -20.18 -7.02
CA VAL A 41 -8.98 -19.20 -6.05
C VAL A 41 -8.35 -18.05 -6.81
N LYS A 42 -8.71 -16.82 -6.44
CA LYS A 42 -8.10 -15.60 -6.98
C LYS A 42 -6.98 -15.14 -6.06
N ALA A 43 -5.81 -14.93 -6.62
CA ALA A 43 -4.68 -14.32 -5.93
C ALA A 43 -4.27 -13.04 -6.64
N THR A 44 -4.05 -12.00 -5.83
CA THR A 44 -3.48 -10.73 -6.26
C THR A 44 -2.33 -10.40 -5.34
N ILE A 45 -1.18 -10.07 -5.91
CA ILE A 45 -0.01 -9.60 -5.17
C ILE A 45 0.27 -8.17 -5.62
N GLY A 46 0.26 -7.24 -4.66
CA GLY A 46 0.56 -5.84 -4.92
C GLY A 46 2.03 -5.62 -5.26
N ALA A 47 2.34 -4.45 -5.84
CA ALA A 47 3.72 -4.05 -6.09
C ALA A 47 4.48 -3.85 -4.77
N THR A 48 5.67 -4.46 -4.67
CA THR A 48 6.54 -4.31 -3.48
C THR A 48 7.84 -3.56 -3.79
N GLN A 49 7.88 -2.82 -4.91
CA GLN A 49 9.01 -1.98 -5.29
C GLN A 49 9.18 -0.82 -4.29
N SER A 50 10.42 -0.34 -4.14
CA SER A 50 10.81 0.71 -3.19
C SER A 50 10.04 2.01 -3.39
N SER A 51 9.64 2.32 -4.62
CA SER A 51 8.80 3.48 -4.97
C SER A 51 7.35 3.38 -4.52
N ASN A 52 6.86 2.16 -4.25
CA ASN A 52 5.46 1.89 -3.94
C ASN A 52 5.23 1.61 -2.46
N ILE A 53 6.30 1.44 -1.69
CA ILE A 53 6.28 1.21 -0.25
C ILE A 53 6.90 2.40 0.49
N GLY A 54 6.48 2.62 1.74
CA GLY A 54 7.06 3.69 2.56
C GLY A 54 6.58 5.11 2.23
N LEU A 55 5.39 5.27 1.64
CA LEU A 55 4.79 6.58 1.44
C LEU A 55 4.42 7.21 2.79
N THR A 56 5.07 8.32 3.12
CA THR A 56 4.77 9.15 4.29
C THR A 56 4.19 10.48 3.86
N ARG A 57 3.13 10.93 4.54
CA ARG A 57 2.55 12.25 4.33
C ARG A 57 3.09 13.24 5.37
N PHE A 58 3.66 14.34 4.91
CA PHE A 58 4.12 15.43 5.76
C PHE A 58 3.28 16.68 5.50
N GLU A 59 2.84 17.33 6.57
CA GLU A 59 2.06 18.57 6.53
C GLU A 59 2.74 19.57 7.46
N THR A 60 2.80 20.85 7.06
CA THR A 60 3.35 21.92 7.89
C THR A 60 2.40 23.11 7.85
N GLY A 61 1.93 23.54 9.02
CA GLY A 61 1.08 24.71 9.14
C GLY A 61 1.85 26.02 9.02
N GLY A 62 1.10 27.13 8.86
CA GLY A 62 1.67 28.47 8.92
C GLY A 62 2.15 28.85 10.33
N ARG A 63 2.91 29.95 10.42
CA ARG A 63 3.30 30.53 11.72
C ARG A 63 2.04 31.06 12.41
N ILE A 64 1.80 30.64 13.65
CA ILE A 64 0.68 31.12 14.46
C ILE A 64 0.96 32.59 14.85
N SER A 65 0.11 33.52 14.39
CA SER A 65 0.25 34.97 14.63
C SER A 65 -0.81 35.57 15.56
N SER A 66 -1.81 34.78 15.94
CA SER A 66 -2.90 35.17 16.84
C SER A 66 -3.14 34.08 17.90
N ARG A 67 -3.65 34.47 19.06
CA ARG A 67 -4.07 33.56 20.13
C ARG A 67 -5.58 33.26 19.99
N GLY A 68 -5.99 32.07 20.41
CA GLY A 68 -7.38 31.63 20.42
C GLY A 68 -7.45 30.15 20.81
N GLU A 69 -8.64 29.71 21.24
CA GLU A 69 -8.90 28.28 21.43
C GLU A 69 -9.01 27.61 20.05
N VAL A 70 -8.28 26.52 19.85
CA VAL A 70 -8.27 25.76 18.60
C VAL A 70 -8.61 24.32 18.93
N GLN A 71 -9.72 23.84 18.38
CA GLN A 71 -10.05 22.42 18.42
C GLN A 71 -9.46 21.73 17.19
N PHE A 72 -8.53 20.81 17.42
CA PHE A 72 -7.95 20.00 16.37
C PHE A 72 -8.79 18.74 16.19
N THR A 73 -9.09 18.36 14.93
CA THR A 73 -9.85 17.13 14.63
C THR A 73 -9.22 16.44 13.43
N PHE A 74 -8.77 15.20 13.60
CA PHE A 74 -8.45 14.35 12.46
C PHE A 74 -9.74 13.84 11.85
N LYS A 75 -9.99 14.20 10.59
CA LYS A 75 -11.17 13.74 9.85
C LYS A 75 -10.96 12.31 9.34
N ASN A 76 -12.00 11.49 9.40
CA ASN A 76 -12.04 10.15 8.80
C ASN A 76 -10.82 9.28 9.18
N TYR A 77 -10.41 9.29 10.45
CA TYR A 77 -9.13 8.71 10.88
C TYR A 77 -9.04 7.18 10.67
N ASN A 78 -10.19 6.50 10.54
CA ASN A 78 -10.33 5.06 10.35
C ASN A 78 -11.28 4.68 9.19
N ALA A 79 -11.50 5.59 8.23
CA ALA A 79 -12.49 5.48 7.17
C ALA A 79 -13.98 5.64 7.57
N ILE A 80 -14.32 5.78 8.86
CA ILE A 80 -15.71 5.90 9.34
C ILE A 80 -15.90 7.15 10.20
N ASP A 81 -15.02 7.37 11.17
CA ASP A 81 -15.20 8.33 12.26
C ASP A 81 -14.24 9.51 12.18
N ASP A 82 -14.60 10.60 12.86
CA ASP A 82 -13.71 11.74 13.15
C ASP A 82 -13.10 11.59 14.55
N PHE A 83 -11.87 12.08 14.72
CA PHE A 83 -11.18 12.10 16.02
C PHE A 83 -10.95 13.55 16.47
N PRO A 84 -11.85 14.13 17.29
CA PRO A 84 -11.65 15.44 17.91
C PRO A 84 -10.73 15.34 19.11
N PHE A 85 -9.78 16.27 19.21
CA PHE A 85 -8.92 16.41 20.38
C PHE A 85 -9.65 17.27 21.43
N GLN A 86 -9.52 16.87 22.71
CA GLN A 86 -10.05 17.58 23.87
C GLN A 86 -9.10 18.65 24.34
#